data_AF-A0A932L5S2-F1
#
_entry.id   AF-A0A932L5S2-F1
#
_cell.length_a   1.000
_cell.length_b   1.000
_cell.length_c   1.000
_cell.angle_alpha   90.00
_cell.angle_beta   90.00
_cell.angle_gamma   90.00
#
_symmetry.space_group_name_H-M   'P 1'
#
loop_
_entity.id
_entity.type
_entity.pdbx_description
1 polymer ?
#
loop_
_entity_poly.entity_id
_entity_poly.type
_entity_poly.pdbx_seq_one_letter_code
_entity_poly.pdbx_strand_id
1 'polypeptide(L)'
;MPVTALVIACAGSVCTYSAITDLVSLKQCERLAPIIAGMSRAEMTSLVYTPADQSSTMSFKCLDGQSGAVLMSFDSEAEELAAAR
;
A
#
# COMPACT_ATOMS: atom_id res chain seq x y z
N MET A 1 -6.31 1.79 21.25
CA MET A 1 -5.08 1.07 20.85
C MET A 1 -4.61 1.74 19.57
N PRO A 2 -3.38 2.27 19.51
CA PRO A 2 -2.89 2.92 18.31
C PRO A 2 -2.84 1.91 17.16
N VAL A 3 -3.25 2.32 15.97
CA VAL A 3 -3.20 1.50 14.75
C VAL A 3 -2.15 2.11 13.82
N THR A 4 -1.38 1.25 13.17
CA THR A 4 -0.41 1.65 12.15
C THR A 4 -0.95 1.24 10.78
N ALA A 5 -1.05 2.18 9.85
CA ALA A 5 -1.30 1.87 8.45
C ALA A 5 0.03 1.66 7.74
N LEU A 6 0.27 0.45 7.25
CA LEU A 6 1.44 0.08 6.46
C LEU A 6 1.02 -0.14 5.01
N VAL A 7 1.69 0.52 4.08
CA VAL A 7 1.55 0.33 2.64
C VAL A 7 2.86 -0.24 2.11
N ILE A 8 2.75 -1.33 1.36
CA ILE A 8 3.84 -2.02 0.69
C ILE A 8 3.54 -1.94 -0.79
N ALA A 9 4.37 -1.25 -1.55
CA ALA A 9 4.20 -1.14 -2.98
C ALA A 9 5.42 -1.73 -3.68
N CYS A 10 5.20 -2.77 -4.47
CA CYS A 10 6.25 -3.49 -5.17
C CYS A 10 6.09 -3.32 -6.69
N ALA A 11 7.19 -3.05 -7.38
CA ALA A 11 7.31 -3.03 -8.83
C ALA A 11 8.48 -3.96 -9.21
N GLY A 12 8.17 -5.09 -9.85
CA GLY A 12 9.14 -6.14 -10.12
C GLY A 12 9.79 -6.65 -8.82
N SER A 13 11.12 -6.54 -8.71
CA SER A 13 11.89 -6.94 -7.52
C SER A 13 12.09 -5.83 -6.48
N VAL A 14 11.57 -4.62 -6.73
CA VAL A 14 11.78 -3.45 -5.86
C VAL A 14 10.50 -3.16 -5.09
N CYS A 15 10.59 -3.01 -3.77
CA CYS A 15 9.46 -2.63 -2.92
C CYS A 15 9.77 -1.35 -2.14
N THR A 16 8.78 -0.47 -2.05
CA THR A 16 8.76 0.68 -1.14
C THR A 16 7.75 0.43 -0.01
N TYR A 17 8.04 1.02 1.14
CA TYR A 17 7.27 0.86 2.36
C TYR A 17 6.93 2.25 2.90
N SER A 18 5.65 2.49 3.13
CA SER A 18 5.14 3.72 3.72
C SER A 18 4.32 3.37 4.95
N ALA A 19 4.59 4.02 6.08
CA ALA A 19 3.86 3.78 7.33
C ALA A 19 3.34 5.09 7.93
N ILE A 20 2.07 5.08 8.35
CA ILE A 20 1.49 6.11 9.22
C ILE A 20 1.20 5.47 10.57
N THR A 21 1.87 5.98 11.60
CA THR A 21 1.67 5.58 12.98
C THR A 21 0.58 6.42 13.63
N ASP A 22 0.14 6.01 14.83
CA ASP A 22 -0.73 6.82 15.71
C ASP A 22 -2.17 7.03 15.22
N LEU A 23 -2.70 6.13 14.41
CA LEU A 23 -4.12 6.15 14.06
C LEU A 23 -4.97 5.75 15.29
N VAL A 24 -6.06 6.47 15.52
CA VAL A 24 -6.87 6.31 16.73
C VAL A 24 -7.81 5.10 16.64
N SER A 25 -8.10 4.62 15.42
CA SER A 25 -8.99 3.47 15.20
C SER A 25 -8.73 2.73 13.89
N LEU A 26 -9.17 1.47 13.83
CA LEU A 26 -9.15 0.65 12.61
C LEU A 26 -9.92 1.33 11.46
N LYS A 27 -11.06 1.95 11.74
CA LYS A 27 -11.86 2.67 10.74
C LYS A 27 -11.13 3.86 10.12
N GLN A 28 -10.27 4.54 10.88
CA GLN A 28 -9.41 5.60 10.34
C GLN A 28 -8.33 4.99 9.43
N CYS A 29 -7.75 3.87 9.85
CA CYS A 29 -6.79 3.12 9.02
C CYS A 29 -7.41 2.65 7.70
N GLU A 30 -8.60 2.04 7.71
CA GLU A 30 -9.33 1.64 6.50
C GLU A 30 -9.58 2.79 5.53
N ARG A 31 -9.92 3.99 6.04
CA ARG A 31 -10.19 5.16 5.20
C ARG A 31 -8.92 5.78 4.62
N LEU A 32 -7.84 5.81 5.40
CA LEU A 32 -6.59 6.47 5.01
C LEU A 32 -5.70 5.56 4.16
N ALA A 33 -5.72 4.26 4.41
CA ALA A 33 -4.93 3.29 3.67
C ALA A 33 -5.00 3.42 2.14
N PRO A 34 -6.18 3.51 1.49
CA PRO A 34 -6.25 3.70 0.04
C PRO A 34 -5.73 5.07 -0.41
N ILE A 35 -5.87 6.12 0.41
CA ILE A 35 -5.34 7.46 0.10
C ILE A 35 -3.81 7.43 0.14
N ILE A 36 -3.22 6.81 1.17
CA ILE A 36 -1.76 6.62 1.30
C ILE A 36 -1.24 5.78 0.13
N ALA A 37 -1.94 4.71 -0.24
CA ALA A 37 -1.58 3.90 -1.40
C ALA A 37 -1.60 4.71 -2.70
N GLY A 38 -2.61 5.55 -2.92
CA GLY A 38 -2.67 6.45 -4.08
C GLY A 38 -1.49 7.45 -4.13
N MET A 39 -1.11 8.02 -2.99
CA MET A 39 0.07 8.90 -2.92
C MET A 39 1.36 8.13 -3.18
N SER A 40 1.54 6.96 -2.56
CA SER A 40 2.72 6.11 -2.79
C SER A 40 2.83 5.62 -4.25
N ARG A 41 1.69 5.38 -4.94
CA ARG A 41 1.70 5.14 -6.40
C ARG A 41 2.26 6.33 -7.16
N ALA A 42 1.75 7.53 -6.89
CA ALA A 42 2.18 8.75 -7.58
C ALA A 42 3.69 9.02 -7.36
N GLU A 43 4.19 8.76 -6.16
CA GLU A 43 5.62 8.89 -5.84
C GLU A 43 6.47 7.80 -6.53
N MET A 44 6.02 6.54 -6.55
CA MET A 44 6.71 5.47 -7.27
C MET A 44 6.77 5.72 -8.77
N THR A 45 5.68 6.23 -9.37
CA THR A 45 5.69 6.60 -10.80
C THR A 45 6.70 7.69 -11.12
N SER A 46 7.09 8.51 -10.13
CA SER A 46 8.12 9.53 -10.32
C SER A 46 9.55 9.00 -10.17
N LEU A 47 9.76 7.86 -9.49
CA LEU A 47 11.10 7.36 -9.12
C LEU A 47 11.52 6.09 -9.87
N VAL A 48 10.58 5.25 -10.33
CA VAL A 48 10.88 3.89 -10.83
C VAL A 48 10.00 3.48 -12.03
N TYR A 49 9.37 4.42 -12.74
CA TYR A 49 8.55 4.04 -13.91
C TYR A 49 9.41 3.74 -15.14
N THR A 50 10.02 2.55 -15.13
CA THR A 50 10.54 1.88 -16.33
C THR A 50 9.46 0.90 -16.79
N PRO A 51 8.87 1.07 -17.98
CA PRO A 51 7.69 0.30 -18.43
C PRO A 51 7.94 -1.19 -18.71
N ALA A 52 9.05 -1.76 -18.22
CA ALA A 52 9.49 -3.12 -18.53
C ALA A 52 8.92 -4.20 -17.59
N ASP A 53 8.54 -3.87 -16.35
CA ASP A 53 8.02 -4.85 -15.38
C ASP A 53 6.59 -4.50 -14.98
N GLN A 54 5.63 -5.05 -15.76
CA GLN A 54 4.20 -4.73 -15.69
C GLN A 54 3.45 -5.31 -14.47
N SER A 55 4.14 -5.78 -13.43
CA SER A 55 3.50 -6.22 -12.18
C SER A 55 3.78 -5.21 -11.07
N SER A 56 2.89 -4.24 -10.91
CA SER A 56 2.84 -3.43 -9.69
C SER A 56 1.84 -4.06 -8.71
N THR A 57 2.33 -4.54 -7.58
CA THR A 57 1.47 -5.07 -6.51
C THR A 57 1.49 -4.10 -5.35
N MET A 58 0.32 -3.84 -4.77
CA MET A 58 0.21 -3.00 -3.58
C MET A 58 -0.55 -3.75 -2.51
N SER A 59 0.06 -3.84 -1.35
CA SER A 59 -0.51 -4.45 -0.16
C SER A 59 -0.65 -3.38 0.91
N PHE A 60 -1.82 -3.32 1.52
CA PHE A 60 -2.13 -2.45 2.62
C PHE A 60 -2.40 -3.31 3.85
N LYS A 61 -1.80 -2.95 4.99
CA LYS A 61 -2.01 -3.60 6.28
C LYS A 61 -2.33 -2.58 7.37
N CYS A 62 -3.41 -2.80 8.12
CA CYS A 62 -3.59 -2.16 9.43
C CYS A 62 -2.96 -3.07 10.48
N LEU A 63 -2.01 -2.55 11.22
CA LEU A 63 -1.32 -3.25 12.30
C LEU A 63 -1.75 -2.67 13.65
N ASP A 64 -1.82 -3.52 14.67
CA ASP A 64 -1.87 -3.08 16.05
C ASP A 64 -0.52 -2.42 16.40
N GLY A 65 -0.55 -1.17 16.82
CA GLY A 65 0.64 -0.35 17.04
C GLY A 65 1.49 -0.79 18.23
N GLN A 66 1.02 -1.72 19.07
CA GLN A 66 1.81 -2.26 20.20
C GLN A 66 2.39 -3.63 19.91
N SER A 67 1.61 -4.53 19.31
CA SER A 67 1.98 -5.92 19.06
C SER A 67 2.52 -6.17 17.65
N GLY A 68 2.28 -5.24 16.72
CA GLY A 68 2.56 -5.44 15.29
C GLY A 68 1.64 -6.47 14.63
N ALA A 69 0.60 -6.95 15.33
CA ALA A 69 -0.33 -7.92 14.78
C ALA A 69 -1.11 -7.32 13.62
N VAL A 70 -1.27 -8.08 12.53
CA VAL A 70 -2.11 -7.66 11.40
C VAL A 70 -3.56 -7.72 11.84
N LEU A 71 -4.17 -6.55 11.99
CA LEU A 71 -5.60 -6.42 12.28
C LEU A 71 -6.43 -6.56 11.01
N MET A 72 -5.87 -6.12 9.88
CA MET A 72 -6.55 -6.11 8.59
C MET A 72 -5.54 -6.01 7.45
N SER A 73 -5.82 -6.64 6.30
CA SER A 73 -4.99 -6.61 5.11
C SER A 73 -5.86 -6.56 3.87
N PHE A 74 -5.49 -5.74 2.89
CA PHE A 74 -6.07 -5.78 1.56
C PHE A 74 -4.97 -5.57 0.54
N ASP A 75 -5.02 -6.37 -0.51
CA ASP A 75 -4.14 -6.23 -1.64
C ASP A 75 -4.95 -5.56 -2.75
N SER A 76 -4.42 -4.48 -3.33
CA SER A 76 -4.94 -4.04 -4.62
C SER A 76 -4.35 -4.99 -5.65
N GLU A 77 -5.17 -5.92 -6.15
CA GLU A 77 -4.82 -6.69 -7.33
C GLU A 77 -4.41 -5.72 -8.44
N ALA A 78 -3.33 -6.06 -9.14
CA ALA A 78 -2.87 -5.29 -10.27
C ALA A 78 -4.07 -5.13 -11.20
N GLU A 79 -4.44 -3.88 -11.48
CA GLU A 79 -5.40 -3.57 -12.53
C GLU A 79 -4.78 -4.12 -13.80
N GLU A 80 -5.21 -5.33 -14.18
CA GLU A 80 -4.77 -6.01 -15.38
C GLU A 80 -5.09 -5.06 -16.51
N LEU A 81 -4.04 -4.50 -17.12
CA LEU A 81 -4.09 -3.78 -18.37
C LEU A 81 -4.41 -4.79 -19.50
N ALA A 82 -5.53 -5.50 -19.36
CA ALA A 82 -6.10 -6.44 -20.31
C ALA A 82 -7.24 -5.79 -21.12
N ALA A 83 -7.33 -4.45 -21.13
CA ALA A 83 -8.32 -3.70 -21.92
C ALA A 83 -7.70 -2.87 -23.07
N ALA A 84 -6.45 -3.13 -23.44
CA ALA A 84 -5.78 -2.50 -24.59
C ALA A 84 -5.14 -3.51 -25.54
N ARG A 85 -5.82 -4.64 -25.79
CA ARG A 85 -5.54 -5.53 -26.92
C ARG A 85 -6.78 -5.68 -27.79
#